data_AF-A0A0Q5MWK7-F1
#
_entry.id   AF-A0A0Q5MWK7-F1
#
_cell.length_a   1.000
_cell.length_b   1.000
_cell.length_c   1.000
_cell.angle_alpha   90.00
_cell.angle_beta   90.00
_cell.angle_gamma   90.00
#
_symmetry.space_group_name_H-M   'P 1'
#
loop_
_entity.id
_entity.type
_entity.pdbx_description
1 polymer ?
#
loop_
_entity_poly.entity_id
_entity_poly.type
_entity_poly.pdbx_seq_one_letter_code
_entity_poly.pdbx_strand_id
1 'polypeptide(L)' 'MQLDETRGGLRLVQVRDDLARVTRPGGEVLGYVERFADPQGDKYRARRFIARQRRFVDIGEFWSRSDATDCFRFA' A
#
# COMPACT_ATOMS: atom_id res chain seq x y z
N MET A 1 2.69 -13.06 -14.03
CA MET A 1 3.33 -13.44 -12.76
C MET A 1 3.12 -12.29 -11.78
N GLN A 2 2.25 -12.44 -10.78
CA GLN A 2 2.12 -11.40 -9.75
C GLN A 2 3.39 -11.42 -8.90
N LEU A 3 4.08 -10.29 -8.80
CA LEU A 3 5.21 -10.15 -7.89
C LEU A 3 4.65 -10.00 -6.46
N ASP A 4 5.02 -10.94 -5.59
CA ASP A 4 4.76 -10.84 -4.16
C ASP A 4 6.04 -10.42 -3.43
N GLU A 5 5.94 -9.34 -2.66
CA GLU A 5 7.03 -8.81 -1.85
C GLU A 5 6.63 -8.90 -0.38
N THR A 6 7.56 -9.27 0.50
CA THR A 6 7.33 -9.28 1.94
C THR A 6 8.13 -8.17 2.60
N ARG A 7 7.48 -7.38 3.46
CA ARG A 7 8.10 -6.27 4.19
C ARG A 7 7.56 -6.16 5.60
N GLY A 8 8.42 -6.31 6.60
CA GLY A 8 8.05 -6.03 8.00
C GLY A 8 6.80 -6.79 8.49
N GLY A 9 6.60 -8.03 8.02
CA GLY A 9 5.41 -8.83 8.34
C GLY A 9 4.17 -8.53 7.50
N LEU A 10 4.26 -7.62 6.52
CA LEU A 10 3.24 -7.35 5.52
C LEU A 10 3.61 -8.03 4.20
N ARG A 11 2.60 -8.37 3.39
CA ARG A 11 2.78 -8.77 1.99
C ARG A 11 2.24 -7.68 1.07
N LEU A 12 2.99 -7.37 0.02
CA LEU A 12 2.51 -6.59 -1.12
C LEU A 12 2.23 -7.54 -2.27
N VAL A 13 1.00 -7.51 -2.77
CA VAL A 13 0.60 -8.27 -3.95
C VAL A 13 0.34 -7.28 -5.07
N GLN A 14 1.11 -7.37 -6.16
CA GLN A 14 0.91 -6.51 -7.32
C GLN A 14 -0.46 -6.78 -7.98
N VAL A 15 -1.27 -5.74 -8.17
CA VAL A 15 -2.61 -5.84 -8.80
C VAL A 15 -2.58 -5.30 -10.23
N ARG A 16 -1.94 -4.15 -10.43
CA ARG A 16 -1.62 -3.50 -11.72
C ARG A 16 -0.32 -2.71 -11.54
N ASP A 17 0.33 -2.25 -12.60
CA ASP A 17 1.71 -1.70 -12.55
C ASP A 17 1.93 -0.58 -11.51
N ASP A 18 0.90 0.21 -11.24
CA ASP A 18 0.92 1.33 -10.31
C ASP A 18 0.15 1.06 -9.01
N LEU A 19 -0.32 -0.17 -8.76
CA LEU A 19 -1.10 -0.49 -7.57
C LEU A 19 -0.70 -1.83 -6.97
N ALA A 20 -0.31 -1.78 -5.70
CA ALA A 20 -0.07 -2.95 -4.87
C ALA A 20 -1.11 -3.03 -3.76
N ARG A 21 -1.62 -4.23 -3.51
CA ARG A 21 -2.46 -4.54 -2.36
C ARG A 21 -1.59 -4.93 -1.18
N VAL A 22 -1.81 -4.29 -0.03
CA VAL A 22 -1.12 -4.61 1.22
C VAL A 22 -1.98 -5.55 2.04
N THR A 23 -1.43 -6.70 2.43
CA THR A 23 -2.13 -7.69 3.25
C THR A 23 -1.31 -8.10 4.47
N ARG A 24 -2.00 -8.60 5.51
CA ARG A 24 -1.37 -9.43 6.54
C ARG A 24 -0.90 -10.76 5.95
N PRO A 25 -0.03 -11.52 6.64
CA PRO A 25 0.40 -12.84 6.17
C PRO A 25 -0.77 -13.82 6.00
N GLY A 26 -1.83 -13.67 6.79
CA GLY A 26 -3.08 -14.45 6.68
C GLY A 26 -4.03 -14.02 5.56
N GLY A 27 -3.63 -13.08 4.69
CA GLY A 27 -4.41 -12.65 3.52
C GLY A 27 -5.41 -11.53 3.77
N GLU A 28 -5.59 -11.07 5.02
CA GLU A 28 -6.43 -9.93 5.33
C GLU A 28 -5.90 -8.65 4.66
N VAL A 29 -6.76 -7.97 3.91
CA VAL A 29 -6.41 -6.73 3.21
C VAL A 29 -6.38 -5.56 4.18
N LEU A 30 -5.22 -4.93 4.30
CA LEU A 30 -5.06 -3.69 5.06
C LEU A 30 -5.32 -2.46 4.20
N GLY A 31 -5.06 -2.55 2.89
CA GLY A 31 -5.27 -1.45 1.97
C GLY A 31 -4.40 -1.55 0.73
N TYR A 32 -3.99 -0.39 0.19
CA TYR A 32 -3.26 -0.29 -1.06
C TYR A 32 -2.15 0.75 -1.00
N VAL A 33 -1.09 0.49 -1.77
CA VAL A 33 -0.07 1.48 -2.13
C VAL A 33 -0.21 1.74 -3.62
N GLU A 34 -0.51 2.99 -3.97
CA GLU A 34 -0.70 3.45 -5.35
C GLU A 34 0.46 4.36 -5.73
N ARG A 35 1.13 4.07 -6.85
CA ARG A 35 2.11 4.95 -7.47
C ARG A 35 1.40 5.96 -8.36
N PHE A 36 1.79 7.22 -8.28
CA PHE A 36 1.26 8.27 -9.14
C PHE A 36 2.37 9.25 -9.53
N ALA A 37 2.23 9.87 -10.69
CA ALA A 37 3.19 10.86 -11.17
C ALA A 37 3.04 12.18 -10.40
N ASP A 38 4.16 12.74 -9.97
CA ASP A 38 4.29 14.09 -9.40
C ASP A 38 5.37 14.85 -10.21
N PRO A 39 5.32 16.19 -10.30
CA PRO A 39 6.34 16.97 -10.99
C PRO A 39 7.80 16.67 -10.61
N GLN A 40 8.07 16.17 -9.39
CA GLN A 40 9.43 15.83 -8.95
C GLN A 40 9.79 14.34 -9.13
N GLY A 41 8.87 13.52 -9.63
CA GLY A 41 9.04 12.08 -9.85
C GLY A 41 7.85 11.27 -9.35
N ASP A 42 7.99 9.94 -9.35
CA ASP A 42 6.93 9.07 -8.84
C ASP A 42 6.76 9.23 -7.32
N LYS A 43 5.51 9.42 -6.87
CA LYS A 43 5.09 9.34 -5.47
C LYS A 43 4.22 8.12 -5.24
N TYR A 44 4.10 7.76 -3.96
CA TYR A 44 3.35 6.60 -3.50
C TYR A 44 2.34 7.03 -2.44
N ARG A 45 1.07 6.79 -2.71
CA ARG A 45 -0.04 7.05 -1.78
C ARG A 45 -0.43 5.77 -1.07
N ALA A 46 -0.47 5.82 0.25
CA ALA A 46 -0.96 4.74 1.10
C ALA A 46 -2.44 4.97 1.43
N ARG A 47 -3.28 3.97 1.17
CA ARG A 47 -4.72 4.01 1.42
C ARG A 47 -5.13 2.85 2.31
N ARG A 48 -5.62 3.13 3.52
CA ARG A 48 -6.06 2.14 4.50
C ARG A 48 -7.52 1.75 4.26
N PHE A 49 -7.81 0.46 4.31
CA PHE A 49 -9.18 -0.03 4.37
C PHE A 49 -9.69 0.00 5.81
N ILE A 50 -10.78 0.73 6.06
CA ILE A 50 -11.45 0.76 7.35
C ILE A 50 -12.66 -0.16 7.28
N ALA A 51 -12.49 -1.42 7.69
CA ALA A 51 -13.52 -2.47 7.55
C ALA A 51 -14.88 -2.07 8.15
N ARG A 52 -14.88 -1.44 9.34
CA ARG A 52 -16.10 -0.95 10.01
C ARG A 52 -16.91 0.04 9.17
N GLN A 53 -16.23 0.83 8.34
CA GLN A 53 -16.84 1.89 7.52
C GLN A 53 -16.90 1.50 6.03
N ARG A 54 -16.38 0.32 5.66
CA ARG A 54 -16.28 -0.19 4.29
C ARG A 54 -15.74 0.83 3.29
N ARG A 55 -14.75 1.62 3.71
CA ARG A 55 -14.13 2.66 2.87
C ARG A 55 -12.62 2.65 2.95
N PHE A 56 -12.01 3.28 1.95
CA PHE A 56 -10.58 3.59 1.96
C PHE A 56 -10.36 5.02 2.43
N VAL A 57 -9.33 5.20 3.26
CA VAL A 57 -8.87 6.52 3.71
C VAL A 57 -7.40 6.65 3.38
N ASP A 58 -7.00 7.80 2.86
CA ASP A 58 -5.60 8.08 2.58
C ASP A 58 -4.89 8.33 3.91
N ILE A 59 -3.79 7.62 4.16
CA ILE A 59 -3.03 7.68 5.41
C ILE A 59 -1.63 8.29 5.23
N GLY A 60 -1.27 8.62 3.99
CA GLY A 60 -0.03 9.34 3.69
C GLY A 60 0.38 9.26 2.23
N GLU A 61 1.31 10.15 1.87
CA GLU A 61 2.03 10.14 0.60
C GLU A 61 3.52 10.18 0.85
N PHE A 62 4.26 9.42 0.06
CA PHE A 62 5.68 9.17 0.28
C PHE A 62 6.41 9.15 -1.06
N TRP A 63 7.69 9.53 -1.06
CA TRP A 63 8.57 9.41 -2.23
C TRP A 63 9.09 7.98 -2.44
N SER A 64 8.71 7.07 -1.55
CA SER A 64 9.27 5.74 -1.41
C SER A 64 8.14 4.73 -1.23
N ARG A 65 8.06 3.74 -2.12
CA ARG A 65 7.11 2.61 -2.01
C ARG A 65 7.26 1.89 -0.67
N SER A 66 8.51 1.81 -0.24
CA SER A 66 8.96 1.24 1.01
C SER A 66 8.31 1.94 2.21
N ASP A 67 8.39 3.27 2.28
CA ASP A 67 7.85 4.07 3.39
C ASP A 67 6.32 4.07 3.38
N ALA A 68 5.72 4.14 2.19
CA ALA A 68 4.28 4.01 2.00
C ALA A 68 3.75 2.66 2.51
N THR A 69 4.57 1.61 2.47
CA THR A 69 4.19 0.30 3.02
C THR A 69 4.35 0.27 4.53
N ASP A 70 5.46 0.79 5.06
CA ASP A 70 5.73 0.75 6.51
C ASP A 70 4.70 1.52 7.33
N CYS A 71 4.10 2.57 6.77
CA CYS A 71 3.07 3.33 7.48
C CYS A 71 1.86 2.47 7.91
N PHE A 72 1.56 1.37 7.21
CA PHE A 72 0.48 0.44 7.58
C PHE A 72 0.72 -0.28 8.92
N ARG A 73 1.95 -0.27 9.44
CA ARG A 73 2.31 -0.84 10.73
C ARG A 73 1.92 0.05 11.92
N PHE A 74 1.70 1.34 11.67
CA PHE A 74 1.47 2.35 12.70
C PHE A 74 0.08 3.01 12.61
N ALA A 75 -0.57 2.92 11.44
CA ALA A 75 -1.90 3.47 11.18
C ALA A 75 -3.05 2.49 11.48
#